data_AF-A0A3N5N6H0-F1
#
_entry.id   AF-A0A3N5N6H0-F1
#
_cell.length_a   1.000
_cell.length_b   1.000
_cell.length_c   1.000
_cell.angle_alpha   90.00
_cell.angle_beta   90.00
_cell.angle_gamma   90.00
#
_symmetry.space_group_name_H-M   'P 1'
#
loop_
_entity.id
_entity.type
_entity.pdbx_description
1 polymer ?
#
loop_
_entity_poly.entity_id
_entity_poly.type
_entity_poly.pdbx_seq_one_letter_code
_entity_poly.pdbx_strand_id
1 'polypeptide(L)'
;MRQPLGIKAATPGLEGPAADTNPDLACLACLGHRSNPYPVPTGWHAVQNSQLAQEGSLPLNCNMPLPVEVTPVSTTRGRCQCRAIEYAFEGAPKWVMHCHCASCRRAVSSPLATYIGVRLAQFRYLNAEPAAYASSPARLRYFCPTCGTPIAYAGANWPDELHLLHGTLEDPTQWPPTGHAYVSEQVAWFDVSDQLPRYHATAGKGAKPLRNGPRS
;
A
#
# COMPACT_ATOMS: atom_id res chain seq x y z
N MET A 1 40.15 -0.60 -23.37
CA MET A 1 39.59 0.41 -22.46
C MET A 1 38.35 0.99 -23.11
N ARG A 2 37.15 0.68 -22.60
CA ARG A 2 35.88 1.20 -23.13
C ARG A 2 35.55 2.50 -22.39
N GLN A 3 35.44 3.60 -23.12
CA GLN A 3 34.94 4.89 -22.61
C GLN A 3 33.42 4.80 -22.36
N PRO A 4 32.88 5.49 -21.34
CA PRO A 4 31.43 5.54 -21.11
C PRO A 4 30.75 6.51 -22.07
N LEU A 5 29.66 6.07 -22.69
CA LEU A 5 28.74 6.89 -23.49
C LEU A 5 27.96 7.82 -22.55
N GLY A 6 28.33 9.10 -22.53
CA GLY A 6 27.55 10.15 -21.89
C GLY A 6 26.32 10.50 -22.73
N ILE A 7 25.13 10.30 -22.17
CA ILE A 7 23.87 10.75 -22.77
C ILE A 7 23.76 12.26 -22.52
N LYS A 8 24.03 13.07 -23.55
CA LYS A 8 23.69 14.51 -23.56
C LYS A 8 22.22 14.66 -23.92
N ALA A 9 21.44 15.31 -23.06
CA ALA A 9 20.08 15.73 -23.37
C ALA A 9 20.11 16.87 -24.39
N ALA A 10 19.45 16.68 -25.54
CA ALA A 10 19.17 17.73 -26.51
C ALA A 10 17.72 18.18 -26.32
N THR A 11 17.51 19.46 -26.04
CA THR A 11 16.20 20.12 -26.10
C THR A 11 15.97 20.68 -27.50
N PRO A 12 14.86 20.33 -28.19
CA PRO A 12 14.27 21.19 -29.21
C PRO A 12 13.16 22.04 -28.59
N GLY A 13 13.15 23.32 -28.93
CA GLY A 13 12.07 24.25 -28.61
C GLY A 13 10.77 23.85 -29.30
N LEU A 14 9.65 24.06 -28.59
CA LEU A 14 8.31 23.98 -29.12
C LEU A 14 7.61 25.30 -28.79
N GLU A 15 7.40 26.10 -29.84
CA GLU A 15 6.42 27.17 -29.86
C GLU A 15 5.03 26.53 -29.69
N GLY A 16 4.31 26.92 -28.64
CA GLY A 16 3.01 26.34 -28.29
C GLY A 16 1.84 27.01 -29.03
N PRO A 17 0.80 26.27 -29.43
CA PRO A 17 -0.49 26.86 -29.74
C PRO A 17 -1.32 27.16 -28.47
N ALA A 18 -2.33 27.99 -28.68
CA ALA A 18 -3.13 28.74 -27.71
C ALA A 18 -3.71 27.96 -26.51
N ALA A 19 -3.86 28.70 -25.40
CA ALA A 19 -4.33 28.26 -24.11
C ALA A 19 -5.76 27.71 -24.13
N ASP A 20 -5.93 26.45 -23.70
CA ASP A 20 -7.19 25.88 -23.27
C ASP A 20 -7.55 26.43 -21.88
N THR A 21 -8.67 27.14 -21.80
CA THR A 21 -9.22 27.72 -20.57
C THR A 21 -10.04 26.68 -19.80
N ASN A 22 -9.37 25.79 -19.05
CA ASN A 22 -10.01 24.93 -18.05
C ASN A 22 -9.50 25.30 -16.64
N PRO A 23 -10.36 25.74 -15.70
CA PRO A 23 -9.94 26.33 -14.42
C PRO A 23 -9.33 25.35 -13.39
N ASP A 24 -9.21 24.05 -13.67
CA ASP A 24 -8.68 23.06 -12.70
C ASP A 24 -7.18 22.71 -12.88
N LEU A 25 -6.43 23.49 -13.66
CA LEU A 25 -4.96 23.33 -13.83
C LEU A 25 -4.19 24.51 -13.23
N ALA A 26 -4.14 24.59 -11.90
CA ALA A 26 -3.15 25.38 -11.19
C ALA A 26 -2.16 24.45 -10.49
N CYS A 27 -1.20 23.90 -11.26
CA CYS A 27 -0.06 23.19 -10.70
C CYS A 27 1.20 23.63 -11.44
N LEU A 28 1.81 24.73 -11.00
CA LEU A 28 3.25 25.04 -11.07
C LEU A 28 3.49 26.47 -10.57
N ALA A 29 3.87 26.60 -9.30
CA ALA A 29 4.78 27.61 -8.74
C ALA A 29 4.47 27.83 -7.25
N CYS A 30 5.27 27.24 -6.36
CA CYS A 30 5.66 27.82 -5.07
C CYS A 30 6.67 26.87 -4.39
N LEU A 31 7.93 26.95 -4.83
CA LEU A 31 9.06 26.69 -3.96
C LEU A 31 9.08 27.82 -2.91
N GLY A 32 8.82 27.49 -1.65
CA GLY A 32 8.84 28.46 -0.57
C GLY A 32 8.15 27.93 0.68
N HIS A 33 8.95 27.36 1.59
CA HIS A 33 8.66 27.12 3.00
C HIS A 33 7.19 27.26 3.45
N ARG A 34 6.47 26.14 3.52
CA ARG A 34 5.38 25.98 4.49
C ARG A 34 5.51 24.61 5.14
N SER A 35 5.67 24.63 6.45
CA SER A 35 5.58 23.48 7.34
C SER A 35 4.35 22.64 7.00
N ASN A 36 4.57 21.33 6.83
CA ASN A 36 3.51 20.34 6.71
C ASN A 36 2.64 20.40 7.98
N PRO A 37 1.34 20.72 7.89
CA PRO A 37 0.47 20.83 9.06
C PRO A 37 0.09 19.47 9.68
N TYR A 38 0.51 18.35 9.08
CA TYR A 38 0.24 17.02 9.61
C TYR A 38 1.50 16.44 10.23
N PRO A 39 1.51 16.22 11.56
CA PRO A 39 2.62 15.52 12.19
C PRO A 39 2.69 14.11 11.58
N VAL A 40 3.87 13.77 11.06
CA VAL A 40 4.30 12.36 11.07
C VAL A 40 4.07 11.85 12.50
N PRO A 41 3.32 10.77 12.73
CA PRO A 41 3.15 10.30 14.10
C PRO A 41 4.54 9.91 14.62
N THR A 42 5.11 10.70 15.51
CA THR A 42 6.31 10.34 16.26
C THR A 42 5.86 9.45 17.40
N GLY A 43 6.22 8.17 17.35
CA GLY A 43 5.77 7.15 18.30
C GLY A 43 5.86 5.70 17.81
N TRP A 44 6.33 5.47 16.58
CA TRP A 44 6.59 4.14 16.04
C TRP A 44 7.88 3.55 16.62
N HIS A 45 7.84 3.20 17.90
CA HIS A 45 8.89 2.36 18.47
C HIS A 45 8.49 0.89 18.34
N ALA A 46 9.41 0.11 17.79
CA ALA A 46 9.35 -1.34 17.80
C ALA A 46 9.05 -1.83 19.23
N VAL A 47 8.01 -2.64 19.39
CA VAL A 47 7.86 -3.45 20.60
C VAL A 47 8.94 -4.52 20.53
N GLN A 48 10.10 -4.23 21.11
CA GLN A 48 11.15 -5.22 21.34
C GLN A 48 10.66 -6.15 22.45
N ASN A 49 10.14 -7.32 22.07
CA ASN A 49 9.88 -8.38 23.03
C ASN A 49 11.19 -9.16 23.25
N SER A 50 12.08 -8.59 24.06
CA SER A 50 13.30 -9.25 24.52
C SER A 50 13.14 -9.65 25.98
N GLN A 51 12.73 -10.90 26.23
CA GLN A 51 12.92 -11.54 27.53
C GLN A 51 12.97 -13.06 27.36
N LEU A 52 14.20 -13.54 27.13
CA LEU A 52 14.66 -14.87 27.52
C LEU A 52 15.18 -14.76 28.96
N ALA A 53 14.55 -15.44 29.91
CA ALA A 53 15.06 -15.80 31.24
C ALA A 53 13.92 -16.56 31.96
N GLN A 54 14.09 -17.59 32.78
CA GLN A 54 15.20 -18.41 33.26
C GLN A 54 14.51 -19.65 33.87
N GLU A 55 15.12 -20.83 33.76
CA GLU A 55 14.64 -22.04 34.44
C GLU A 55 14.80 -21.89 35.96
N GLY A 56 13.68 -21.77 36.67
CA GLY A 56 13.62 -21.69 38.13
C GLY A 56 12.45 -22.53 38.63
N SER A 57 12.77 -23.61 39.35
CA SER A 57 11.81 -24.51 39.98
C SER A 57 10.99 -23.78 41.05
N LEU A 58 9.68 -23.66 40.85
CA LEU A 58 8.73 -23.21 41.88
C LEU A 58 7.71 -24.32 42.21
N PRO A 59 7.28 -24.43 43.48
CA PRO A 59 6.42 -25.51 43.94
C PRO A 59 5.00 -25.39 43.37
N LEU A 60 4.43 -26.55 43.04
CA LEU A 60 3.07 -26.74 42.54
C LEU A 60 2.04 -26.14 43.52
N ASN A 61 1.39 -25.05 43.13
CA ASN A 61 0.11 -24.66 43.72
C ASN A 61 -0.98 -24.61 42.64
N CYS A 62 -1.98 -25.46 42.81
CA CYS A 62 -3.11 -25.68 41.90
C CYS A 62 -4.14 -24.55 42.01
N ASN A 63 -3.89 -23.40 41.38
CA ASN A 63 -4.96 -22.50 40.96
C ASN A 63 -4.51 -21.53 39.84
N MET A 64 -4.00 -22.09 38.74
CA MET A 64 -3.78 -21.34 37.50
C MET A 64 -5.03 -21.45 36.62
N PRO A 65 -5.58 -20.34 36.10
CA PRO A 65 -6.60 -20.42 35.06
C PRO A 65 -6.03 -21.22 33.89
N LEU A 66 -6.86 -22.10 33.33
CA LEU A 66 -6.53 -22.99 32.21
C LEU A 66 -5.77 -22.23 31.11
N PRO A 67 -4.78 -22.87 30.43
CA PRO A 67 -4.03 -22.21 29.37
C PRO A 67 -5.02 -21.69 28.33
N VAL A 68 -5.06 -20.36 28.18
CA VAL A 68 -5.84 -19.70 27.14
C VAL A 68 -5.30 -20.25 25.81
N GLU A 69 -6.12 -20.97 25.06
CA GLU A 69 -5.73 -21.46 23.73
C GLU A 69 -5.36 -20.24 22.87
N VAL A 70 -4.06 -20.00 22.71
CA VAL A 70 -3.57 -18.98 21.80
C VAL A 70 -3.78 -19.55 20.41
N THR A 71 -4.93 -19.29 19.79
CA THR A 71 -5.13 -19.61 18.37
C THR A 71 -3.95 -19.03 17.59
N PRO A 72 -3.21 -19.86 16.82
CA PRO A 72 -2.03 -19.37 16.11
C PRO A 72 -2.47 -18.27 15.15
N VAL A 73 -2.05 -17.05 15.44
CA VAL A 73 -2.34 -15.90 14.60
C VAL A 73 -1.45 -16.03 13.37
N SER A 74 -2.04 -16.15 12.19
CA SER A 74 -1.28 -16.25 10.95
C SER A 74 -0.52 -14.95 10.69
N THR A 75 0.81 -14.98 10.79
CA THR A 75 1.67 -13.85 10.44
C THR A 75 1.89 -13.83 8.93
N THR A 76 1.60 -12.69 8.30
CA THR A 76 1.94 -12.45 6.89
C THR A 76 3.08 -11.44 6.80
N ARG A 77 4.06 -11.69 5.94
CA ARG A 77 5.23 -10.82 5.73
C ARG A 77 5.23 -10.20 4.34
N GLY A 78 5.89 -9.05 4.24
CA GLY A 78 6.20 -8.43 2.96
C GLY A 78 7.45 -7.56 3.03
N ARG A 79 7.96 -7.19 1.86
CA ARG A 79 9.20 -6.44 1.72
C ARG A 79 9.25 -5.65 0.41
N CYS A 80 10.11 -4.63 0.38
CA CYS A 80 10.47 -3.97 -0.87
C CYS A 80 11.44 -4.82 -1.70
N GLN A 81 11.71 -4.41 -2.95
CA GLN A 81 12.59 -5.16 -3.85
C GLN A 81 14.04 -5.26 -3.35
N CYS A 82 14.56 -4.20 -2.72
CA CYS A 82 15.92 -4.24 -2.15
C CYS A 82 15.98 -4.76 -0.71
N ARG A 83 14.85 -5.17 -0.12
CA ARG A 83 14.72 -5.66 1.26
C ARG A 83 15.05 -4.65 2.38
N ALA A 84 15.29 -3.39 2.05
CA ALA A 84 15.49 -2.35 3.08
C ALA A 84 14.24 -2.14 3.94
N ILE A 85 13.05 -2.24 3.32
CA ILE A 85 11.76 -2.23 4.01
C ILE A 85 11.30 -3.68 4.14
N GLU A 86 11.07 -4.11 5.37
CA GLU A 86 10.42 -5.38 5.71
C GLU A 86 9.30 -5.08 6.71
N TYR A 87 8.17 -5.77 6.60
CA TYR A 87 7.02 -5.58 7.47
C TYR A 87 6.29 -6.91 7.73
N ALA A 88 5.44 -6.91 8.75
CA ALA A 88 4.51 -8.00 9.02
C ALA A 88 3.15 -7.48 9.46
N PHE A 89 2.11 -8.28 9.21
CA PHE A 89 0.82 -8.11 9.86
C PHE A 89 0.24 -9.43 10.37
N GLU A 90 -0.56 -9.35 11.42
CA GLU A 90 -1.13 -10.49 12.13
C GLU A 90 -2.61 -10.71 11.82
N GLY A 91 -2.97 -11.95 11.49
CA GLY A 91 -4.34 -12.37 11.22
C GLY A 91 -4.84 -12.01 9.83
N ALA A 92 -6.16 -12.14 9.62
CA ALA A 92 -6.76 -11.93 8.30
C ALA A 92 -6.84 -10.43 7.93
N PRO A 93 -6.58 -10.07 6.65
CA PRO A 93 -6.81 -8.73 6.15
C PRO A 93 -8.30 -8.39 6.12
N LYS A 94 -8.62 -7.10 6.04
CA LYS A 94 -10.00 -6.63 5.89
C LYS A 94 -10.55 -6.90 4.49
N TRP A 95 -9.69 -6.79 3.48
CA TRP A 95 -10.04 -6.98 2.07
C TRP A 95 -8.78 -7.08 1.21
N VAL A 96 -8.92 -7.67 0.02
CA VAL A 96 -7.90 -7.69 -1.04
C VAL A 96 -8.59 -7.36 -2.36
N MET A 97 -8.17 -6.29 -3.04
CA MET A 97 -8.89 -5.77 -4.22
C MET A 97 -7.94 -5.26 -5.29
N HIS A 98 -8.32 -5.48 -6.53
CA HIS A 98 -7.76 -4.75 -7.67
C HIS A 98 -8.39 -3.37 -7.77
N CYS A 99 -7.58 -2.35 -8.02
CA CYS A 99 -8.02 -0.98 -8.24
C CYS A 99 -7.56 -0.49 -9.61
N HIS A 100 -8.51 0.02 -10.41
CA HIS A 100 -8.29 0.43 -11.79
C HIS A 100 -8.18 1.95 -11.98
N CYS A 101 -8.38 2.74 -10.91
CA CYS A 101 -8.36 4.20 -11.03
C CYS A 101 -7.00 4.73 -11.49
N ALA A 102 -7.03 5.84 -12.25
CA ALA A 102 -5.84 6.40 -12.86
C ALA A 102 -4.77 6.79 -11.84
N SER A 103 -5.17 7.25 -10.64
CA SER A 103 -4.24 7.56 -9.55
C SER A 103 -3.46 6.32 -9.10
N CYS A 104 -4.14 5.18 -8.92
CA CYS A 104 -3.48 3.94 -8.50
C CYS A 104 -2.61 3.37 -9.61
N ARG A 105 -3.07 3.38 -10.87
CA ARG A 105 -2.28 2.94 -12.03
C ARG A 105 -0.97 3.70 -12.17
N ARG A 106 -1.02 5.04 -12.06
CA ARG A 106 0.17 5.90 -12.12
C ARG A 106 1.12 5.68 -10.94
N ALA A 107 0.57 5.44 -9.74
CA ALA A 107 1.38 5.26 -8.55
C ALA A 107 2.23 3.98 -8.56
N VAL A 108 1.84 2.97 -9.34
CA VAL A 108 2.59 1.70 -9.44
C VAL A 108 3.05 1.39 -10.87
N SER A 109 2.88 2.32 -11.81
CA SER A 109 3.17 2.13 -13.24
C SER A 109 2.62 0.82 -13.83
N SER A 110 1.37 0.47 -13.51
CA SER A 110 0.73 -0.80 -13.91
C SER A 110 -0.71 -0.57 -14.39
N PRO A 111 -1.28 -1.47 -15.24
CA PRO A 111 -2.69 -1.40 -15.66
C PRO A 111 -3.70 -1.41 -14.51
N LEU A 112 -3.30 -1.94 -13.35
CA LEU A 112 -4.04 -1.85 -12.09
C LEU A 112 -3.08 -1.89 -10.91
N ALA A 113 -3.57 -1.52 -9.73
CA ALA A 113 -2.88 -1.78 -8.47
C ALA A 113 -3.68 -2.79 -7.65
N THR A 114 -3.01 -3.78 -7.08
CA THR A 114 -3.63 -4.71 -6.13
C THR A 114 -3.26 -4.29 -4.72
N TYR A 115 -4.26 -4.07 -3.89
CA TYR A 115 -4.09 -3.67 -2.50
C TYR A 115 -4.64 -4.71 -1.54
N ILE A 116 -4.02 -4.79 -0.37
CA ILE A 116 -4.50 -5.52 0.80
C ILE A 116 -4.67 -4.54 1.96
N GLY A 117 -5.90 -4.45 2.47
CA GLY A 117 -6.24 -3.55 3.58
C GLY A 117 -6.08 -4.26 4.92
N VAL A 118 -5.23 -3.74 5.80
CA VAL A 118 -5.00 -4.30 7.15
C VAL A 118 -5.29 -3.26 8.22
N ARG A 119 -5.67 -3.68 9.43
CA ARG A 119 -5.79 -2.75 10.56
C ARG A 119 -4.40 -2.31 11.00
N LEU A 120 -4.24 -1.04 11.34
CA LEU A 120 -2.98 -0.52 11.86
C LEU A 120 -2.52 -1.27 13.11
N ALA A 121 -3.45 -1.64 14.00
CA ALA A 121 -3.17 -2.42 15.20
C ALA A 121 -2.59 -3.83 14.93
N GLN A 122 -2.73 -4.34 13.71
CA GLN A 122 -2.19 -5.66 13.31
C GLN A 122 -0.84 -5.54 12.61
N PHE A 123 -0.37 -4.33 12.27
CA PHE A 123 0.76 -4.10 11.38
C PHE A 123 1.99 -3.59 12.12
N ARG A 124 3.19 -4.01 11.68
CA ARG A 124 4.47 -3.45 12.13
C ARG A 124 5.53 -3.50 11.03
N TYR A 125 6.43 -2.52 11.02
CA TYR A 125 7.69 -2.62 10.28
C TYR A 125 8.67 -3.50 11.07
N LEU A 126 9.41 -4.36 10.36
CA LEU A 126 10.44 -5.24 10.91
C LEU A 126 11.85 -4.70 10.72
N ASN A 127 12.03 -3.79 9.76
CA ASN A 127 13.30 -3.12 9.47
C ASN A 127 13.07 -1.60 9.31
N ALA A 128 13.55 -0.97 8.24
CA ALA A 128 13.37 0.47 8.04
C ALA A 128 11.92 0.84 7.68
N GLU A 129 11.55 2.08 8.01
CA GLU A 129 10.28 2.68 7.61
C GLU A 129 10.36 3.30 6.20
N PRO A 130 9.26 3.27 5.43
CA PRO A 130 9.21 3.88 4.10
C PRO A 130 9.15 5.40 4.18
N ALA A 131 9.65 6.06 3.15
CA ALA A 131 9.39 7.48 2.91
C ALA A 131 7.94 7.68 2.45
N ALA A 132 7.38 8.87 2.65
CA ALA A 132 6.01 9.19 2.29
C ALA A 132 5.90 10.48 1.46
N TYR A 133 4.89 10.54 0.59
CA TYR A 133 4.47 11.77 -0.06
C TYR A 133 2.95 11.88 -0.11
N ALA A 134 2.43 13.11 -0.10
CA ALA A 134 1.01 13.37 -0.27
C ALA A 134 0.65 13.31 -1.77
N SER A 135 -0.16 12.33 -2.16
CA SER A 135 -0.69 12.23 -3.53
C SER A 135 -1.97 13.04 -3.74
N SER A 136 -2.60 13.43 -2.64
CA SER A 136 -3.66 14.44 -2.54
C SER A 136 -3.71 14.93 -1.07
N PRO A 137 -4.47 16.00 -0.74
CA PRO A 137 -4.49 16.57 0.61
C PRO A 137 -4.83 15.59 1.75
N ALA A 138 -5.46 14.46 1.45
CA ALA A 138 -5.86 13.45 2.44
C ALA A 138 -5.35 12.03 2.12
N ARG A 139 -4.33 11.89 1.26
CA ARG A 139 -3.82 10.59 0.78
C ARG A 139 -2.30 10.55 0.79
N LEU A 140 -1.73 9.79 1.73
CA LEU A 140 -0.30 9.52 1.80
C LEU A 140 0.03 8.23 1.05
N ARG A 141 1.12 8.25 0.28
CA ARG A 141 1.69 7.07 -0.38
C ARG A 141 3.09 6.84 0.17
N TYR A 142 3.36 5.59 0.51
CA TYR A 142 4.59 5.15 1.15
C TYR A 142 5.43 4.34 0.16
N PHE A 143 6.73 4.59 0.11
CA PHE A 143 7.66 3.94 -0.81
C PHE A 143 9.03 3.73 -0.17
N CYS A 144 9.78 2.76 -0.67
CA CYS A 144 11.16 2.55 -0.24
C CYS A 144 12.05 3.67 -0.81
N PRO A 145 12.74 4.46 0.02
CA PRO A 145 13.61 5.53 -0.47
C PRO A 145 14.87 4.99 -1.20
N THR A 146 15.23 3.72 -1.00
CA THR A 146 16.41 3.10 -1.60
C THR A 146 16.16 2.57 -3.01
N CYS A 147 15.02 1.92 -3.25
CA CYS A 147 14.72 1.27 -4.55
C CYS A 147 13.46 1.79 -5.24
N GLY A 148 12.71 2.70 -4.61
CA GLY A 148 11.49 3.27 -5.17
C GLY A 148 10.26 2.35 -5.13
N THR A 149 10.37 1.10 -4.62
CA THR A 149 9.21 0.20 -4.54
C THR A 149 8.07 0.85 -3.74
N PRO A 150 6.86 0.99 -4.30
CA PRO A 150 5.70 1.44 -3.56
C PRO A 150 5.27 0.38 -2.53
N ILE A 151 5.06 0.79 -1.29
CA ILE A 151 4.79 -0.11 -0.15
C ILE A 151 3.32 -0.03 0.26
N ALA A 152 2.79 1.17 0.43
CA ALA A 152 1.44 1.34 0.97
C ALA A 152 0.80 2.66 0.54
N TYR A 153 -0.49 2.80 0.81
CA TYR A 153 -1.11 4.11 0.99
C TYR A 153 -1.97 4.14 2.26
N ALA A 154 -2.15 5.34 2.80
CA ALA A 154 -3.12 5.63 3.85
C ALA A 154 -3.99 6.83 3.42
N GLY A 155 -5.21 6.92 3.92
CA GLY A 155 -6.04 8.09 3.66
C GLY A 155 -7.14 8.28 4.70
N ALA A 156 -7.61 9.53 4.82
CA ALA A 156 -8.51 9.96 5.89
C ALA A 156 -9.85 9.19 5.93
N ASN A 157 -10.29 8.61 4.81
CA ASN A 157 -11.51 7.80 4.74
C ASN A 157 -11.40 6.47 5.50
N TRP A 158 -10.17 6.01 5.79
CA TRP A 158 -9.88 4.76 6.50
C TRP A 158 -8.77 5.01 7.54
N PRO A 159 -9.04 5.76 8.62
CA PRO A 159 -8.01 6.22 9.55
C PRO A 159 -7.29 5.07 10.29
N ASP A 160 -7.96 3.94 10.48
CA ASP A 160 -7.43 2.78 11.19
C ASP A 160 -6.87 1.69 10.26
N GLU A 161 -6.72 1.98 8.96
CA GLU A 161 -6.24 1.02 7.97
C GLU A 161 -4.97 1.48 7.27
N LEU A 162 -4.11 0.51 6.97
CA LEU A 162 -3.02 0.66 6.02
C LEU A 162 -3.29 -0.22 4.81
N HIS A 163 -3.17 0.34 3.61
CA HIS A 163 -3.46 -0.36 2.37
C HIS A 163 -2.14 -0.68 1.68
N LEU A 164 -1.64 -1.89 1.92
CA LEU A 164 -0.34 -2.36 1.43
C LEU A 164 -0.46 -2.77 -0.04
N LEU A 165 0.61 -2.59 -0.80
CA LEU A 165 0.69 -3.12 -2.16
C LEU A 165 0.89 -4.63 -2.08
N HIS A 166 -0.07 -5.37 -2.62
CA HIS A 166 -0.11 -6.84 -2.56
C HIS A 166 1.13 -7.50 -3.18
N GLY A 167 1.69 -6.90 -4.24
CA GLY A 167 2.92 -7.40 -4.87
C GLY A 167 4.19 -7.34 -3.99
N THR A 168 4.11 -6.73 -2.80
CA THR A 168 5.22 -6.72 -1.83
C THR A 168 5.15 -7.87 -0.82
N LEU A 169 4.08 -8.67 -0.83
CA LEU A 169 3.96 -9.86 0.03
C LEU A 169 5.03 -10.89 -0.32
N GLU A 170 5.57 -11.58 0.68
CA GLU A 170 6.53 -12.67 0.44
C GLU A 170 5.86 -13.89 -0.18
N ASP A 171 4.63 -14.20 0.25
CA ASP A 171 3.74 -15.17 -0.37
C ASP A 171 2.45 -14.46 -0.84
N PRO A 172 2.37 -14.06 -2.12
CA PRO A 172 1.19 -13.41 -2.66
C PRO A 172 0.00 -14.36 -2.84
N THR A 173 0.20 -15.68 -2.76
CA THR A 173 -0.88 -16.67 -2.96
C THR A 173 -1.77 -16.83 -1.72
N GLN A 174 -1.25 -16.48 -0.55
CA GLN A 174 -1.96 -16.53 0.73
C GLN A 174 -3.25 -15.71 0.73
N TRP A 175 -3.26 -14.59 0.01
CA TRP A 175 -4.35 -13.62 0.04
C TRP A 175 -4.78 -13.22 -1.38
N PRO A 176 -5.51 -14.07 -2.12
CA PRO A 176 -5.95 -13.74 -3.47
C PRO A 176 -6.96 -12.56 -3.46
N PRO A 177 -6.95 -11.71 -4.50
CA PRO A 177 -7.95 -10.66 -4.67
C PRO A 177 -9.37 -11.20 -4.75
N THR A 178 -10.34 -10.46 -4.19
CA THR A 178 -11.74 -10.88 -4.15
C THR A 178 -12.67 -9.99 -4.98
N GLY A 179 -12.12 -8.99 -5.68
CA GLY A 179 -12.90 -8.08 -6.52
C GLY A 179 -12.09 -6.95 -7.16
N HIS A 180 -12.79 -6.16 -7.98
CA HIS A 180 -12.23 -5.05 -8.75
C HIS A 180 -13.00 -3.76 -8.47
N ALA A 181 -12.30 -2.71 -8.06
CA ALA A 181 -12.86 -1.37 -7.84
C ALA A 181 -12.45 -0.41 -8.96
N TYR A 182 -13.28 0.61 -9.19
CA TYR A 182 -13.07 1.67 -10.20
C TYR A 182 -12.94 1.16 -11.62
N VAL A 183 -13.69 0.11 -11.98
CA VAL A 183 -13.62 -0.53 -13.32
C VAL A 183 -14.06 0.38 -14.46
N SER A 184 -14.70 1.52 -14.18
CA SER A 184 -14.97 2.56 -15.17
C SER A 184 -13.70 3.25 -15.68
N GLU A 185 -12.60 3.20 -14.92
CA GLU A 185 -11.29 3.76 -15.29
C GLU A 185 -10.29 2.70 -15.79
N GLN A 186 -10.75 1.45 -15.92
CA GLN A 186 -9.98 0.32 -16.46
C GLN A 186 -9.47 0.65 -17.86
N VAL A 187 -8.20 0.33 -18.15
CA VAL A 187 -7.63 0.56 -19.48
C VAL A 187 -8.25 -0.40 -20.50
N ALA A 188 -8.58 0.13 -21.67
CA ALA A 188 -9.39 -0.58 -22.65
C ALA A 188 -8.77 -1.90 -23.16
N TRP A 189 -7.44 -1.99 -23.21
CA TRP A 189 -6.71 -3.15 -23.72
C TRP A 189 -6.38 -4.21 -22.65
N PHE A 190 -6.69 -3.97 -21.38
CA PHE A 190 -6.39 -4.89 -20.28
C PHE A 190 -7.68 -5.37 -19.60
N ASP A 191 -7.80 -6.68 -19.39
CA ASP A 191 -8.83 -7.26 -18.54
C ASP A 191 -8.31 -8.53 -17.88
N VAL A 192 -8.66 -8.75 -16.61
CA VAL A 192 -8.21 -9.92 -15.86
C VAL A 192 -9.20 -11.04 -16.07
N SER A 193 -8.69 -12.20 -16.50
CA SER A 193 -9.48 -13.40 -16.78
C SER A 193 -9.83 -14.15 -15.48
N ASP A 194 -10.73 -13.55 -14.69
CA ASP A 194 -11.30 -14.14 -13.48
C ASP A 194 -12.82 -13.92 -13.45
N GLN A 195 -13.53 -14.45 -12.46
CA GLN A 195 -15.00 -14.29 -12.31
C GLN A 195 -15.39 -13.42 -11.11
N LEU A 196 -14.46 -12.63 -10.58
CA LEU A 196 -14.68 -11.80 -9.39
C LEU A 196 -15.69 -10.66 -9.69
N PRO A 197 -16.28 -10.04 -8.67
CA PRO A 197 -17.13 -8.87 -8.85
C PRO A 197 -16.37 -7.60 -9.27
N ARG A 198 -16.99 -6.78 -10.11
CA ARG A 198 -16.48 -5.50 -10.63
C ARG A 198 -17.38 -4.36 -10.16
N TYR A 199 -16.80 -3.31 -9.58
CA TYR A 199 -17.51 -2.19 -8.96
C TYR A 199 -17.09 -0.83 -9.53
N HIS A 200 -18.02 0.14 -9.56
CA HIS A 200 -17.76 1.51 -9.99
C HIS A 200 -16.85 2.30 -9.05
N ALA A 201 -16.85 1.98 -7.76
CA ALA A 201 -16.08 2.65 -6.72
C ALA A 201 -15.54 1.61 -5.72
N THR A 202 -14.92 2.07 -4.64
CA THR A 202 -14.66 1.20 -3.47
C THR A 202 -15.96 0.57 -2.99
N ALA A 203 -16.06 -0.76 -3.03
CA ALA A 203 -17.23 -1.48 -2.57
C ALA A 203 -17.28 -1.47 -1.03
N GLY A 204 -18.27 -0.78 -0.47
CA GLY A 204 -18.66 -0.96 0.93
C GLY A 204 -19.44 -2.26 1.12
N LYS A 205 -19.75 -2.62 2.37
CA LYS A 205 -20.63 -3.76 2.67
C LYS A 205 -21.97 -3.58 1.94
N GLY A 206 -22.36 -4.58 1.14
CA GLY A 206 -23.64 -4.58 0.42
C GLY A 206 -23.65 -3.87 -0.94
N ALA A 207 -22.51 -3.38 -1.43
CA ALA A 207 -22.43 -2.84 -2.79
C ALA A 207 -22.76 -3.92 -3.83
N LYS A 208 -23.66 -3.61 -4.78
CA LYS A 208 -23.95 -4.50 -5.91
C LYS A 208 -22.84 -4.35 -6.97
N PRO A 209 -22.29 -5.45 -7.49
CA PRO A 209 -21.34 -5.38 -8.60
C PRO A 209 -22.04 -4.89 -9.86
N LEU A 210 -21.32 -4.14 -10.68
CA LEU A 210 -21.72 -3.78 -12.05
C LEU A 210 -21.80 -5.04 -12.92
N ARG A 211 -20.79 -5.90 -12.80
CA ARG A 211 -20.70 -7.18 -13.50
C ARG A 211 -19.80 -8.15 -12.73
N ASN A 212 -19.87 -9.42 -13.08
CA ASN A 212 -18.87 -10.42 -12.72
C ASN A 212 -18.08 -10.79 -13.97
N GLY A 213 -16.76 -10.95 -13.82
CA GLY A 213 -15.88 -11.33 -14.92
C GLY A 213 -15.52 -10.24 -15.95
N PRO A 214 -14.76 -10.60 -17.00
CA PRO A 214 -14.24 -9.65 -17.99
C PRO A 214 -15.35 -8.95 -18.77
N ARG A 215 -15.00 -7.89 -19.52
CA ARG A 215 -15.90 -7.32 -20.52
C ARG A 215 -16.16 -8.37 -21.62
N SER A 216 -17.43 -8.65 -21.88
CA SER A 216 -17.90 -9.46 -23.00
C SER A 216 -17.74 -8.75 -24.33
#